data_AF-A0A3P7K0Q0-F1
#
_entry.id   AF-A0A3P7K0Q0-F1
#
_cell.length_a   1.000
_cell.length_b   1.000
_cell.length_c   1.000
_cell.angle_alpha   90.00
_cell.angle_beta   90.00
_cell.angle_gamma   90.00
#
_symmetry.space_group_name_H-M   'P 1'
#
loop_
_entity.id
_entity.type
_entity.pdbx_description
1 polymer ?
#
loop_
_entity_poly.entity_id
_entity_poly.type
_entity_poly.pdbx_seq_one_letter_code
_entity_poly.pdbx_strand_id
1 'polypeptide(L)'
;FIKNKQLEIVSGSWVMTDEATTFFPSTVDNIIEGQQYVYNELNVEAQVMWSNDPFGHGPSVPYLFTKTGINRGVINRIHNDLKIFLRNHGALSFHWRQFFGKF
;
A
#
# COMPACT_ATOMS: atom_id res chain seq x y z
N PHE A 1 -14.02 19.32 0.86
CA PHE A 1 -13.99 17.86 1.10
C PHE A 1 -12.64 17.38 1.58
N ILE A 2 -11.54 17.68 0.87
CA ILE A 2 -10.20 17.26 1.29
C ILE A 2 -9.70 18.04 2.53
N LYS A 3 -9.68 19.39 2.47
CA LYS A 3 -9.20 20.23 3.59
C LYS A 3 -9.95 20.01 4.91
N ASN A 4 -11.24 19.70 4.82
CA ASN A 4 -12.09 19.40 5.97
C ASN A 4 -12.23 17.89 6.24
N LYS A 5 -11.34 17.05 5.66
CA LYS A 5 -11.19 15.61 5.92
C LYS A 5 -12.43 14.75 5.67
N GLN A 6 -13.35 15.19 4.82
CA GLN A 6 -14.48 14.37 4.36
C GLN A 6 -14.08 13.42 3.23
N LEU A 7 -13.00 13.75 2.50
CA LEU A 7 -12.40 12.92 1.47
C LEU A 7 -10.92 12.75 1.77
N GLU A 8 -10.46 11.51 1.86
CA GLU A 8 -9.05 11.17 2.04
C GLU A 8 -8.52 10.49 0.77
N ILE A 9 -7.35 10.92 0.32
CA ILE A 9 -6.63 10.25 -0.77
C ILE A 9 -5.71 9.20 -0.13
N VAL A 10 -5.90 7.94 -0.48
CA VAL A 10 -5.13 6.78 0.00
C VAL A 10 -4.22 6.26 -1.09
N SER A 11 -3.04 5.74 -0.71
CA SER A 11 -1.88 5.40 -1.56
C SER A 11 -1.32 6.60 -2.34
N GLY A 12 -2.16 7.32 -3.07
CA GLY A 12 -1.79 8.41 -3.95
C GLY A 12 -1.02 7.94 -5.18
N SER A 13 -0.86 6.64 -5.44
CA SER A 13 -0.26 6.13 -6.68
C SER A 13 -1.23 6.26 -7.86
N TRP A 14 -0.71 6.25 -9.09
CA TRP A 14 -1.51 6.45 -10.30
C TRP A 14 -2.59 5.39 -10.47
N VAL A 15 -2.22 4.14 -10.18
CA VAL A 15 -3.14 3.01 -10.04
C VAL A 15 -2.80 2.19 -8.79
N MET A 16 -3.73 1.31 -8.43
CA MET A 16 -3.47 0.18 -7.53
C MET A 16 -2.79 -0.93 -8.34
N THR A 17 -1.45 -0.93 -8.33
CA THR A 17 -0.61 -1.83 -9.13
C THR A 17 -0.84 -3.30 -8.77
N ASP A 18 -0.80 -4.18 -9.79
CA ASP A 18 -0.67 -5.62 -9.59
C ASP A 18 0.66 -5.97 -8.90
N GLU A 19 0.64 -6.87 -7.93
CA GLU A 19 1.81 -7.23 -7.14
C GLU A 19 2.50 -8.53 -7.61
N ALA A 20 1.94 -9.23 -8.60
CA ALA A 20 2.45 -10.51 -9.06
C ALA A 20 3.31 -10.42 -10.34
N THR A 21 2.85 -9.68 -11.34
CA THR A 21 3.42 -9.67 -12.70
C THR A 21 4.11 -8.36 -13.06
N THR A 22 3.88 -7.30 -12.29
CA THR A 22 4.39 -5.97 -12.60
C THR A 22 5.91 -5.91 -12.47
N PHE A 23 6.56 -5.34 -13.49
CA PHE A 23 7.99 -5.06 -13.46
C PHE A 23 8.30 -3.97 -12.43
N PHE A 24 9.29 -4.22 -11.57
CA PHE A 24 9.58 -3.37 -10.40
C PHE A 24 9.72 -1.87 -10.71
N PRO A 25 10.49 -1.43 -11.72
CA PRO A 25 10.57 -0.02 -12.10
C PRO A 25 9.21 0.62 -12.42
N SER A 26 8.31 -0.11 -13.08
CA SER A 26 6.96 0.40 -13.40
C SER A 26 6.13 0.65 -12.16
N THR A 27 6.31 -0.15 -11.09
CA THR A 27 5.68 0.11 -9.79
C THR A 27 6.21 1.38 -9.14
N VAL A 28 7.52 1.65 -9.28
CA VAL A 28 8.14 2.87 -8.75
C VAL A 28 7.62 4.09 -9.50
N ASP A 29 7.61 4.06 -10.83
CA ASP A 29 7.09 5.15 -11.65
C ASP A 29 5.61 5.41 -11.33
N ASN A 30 4.79 4.36 -11.22
CA ASN A 30 3.39 4.46 -10.82
C ASN A 30 3.18 5.20 -9.48
N ILE A 31 4.05 4.95 -8.50
CA ILE A 31 3.98 5.61 -7.19
C ILE A 31 4.40 7.07 -7.32
N ILE A 32 5.51 7.35 -8.00
CA ILE A 32 6.06 8.70 -8.16
C ILE A 32 5.06 9.59 -8.90
N GLU A 33 4.59 9.16 -10.07
CA GLU A 33 3.67 9.94 -10.92
C GLU A 33 2.37 10.28 -10.19
N GLY A 34 1.77 9.29 -9.53
CA GLY A 34 0.55 9.51 -8.74
C GLY A 34 0.77 10.50 -7.60
N GLN A 35 1.82 10.29 -6.79
CA GLN A 35 2.01 11.10 -5.60
C GLN A 35 2.39 12.53 -5.93
N GLN A 36 3.19 12.74 -7.00
CA GLN A 36 3.48 14.07 -7.52
C GLN A 36 2.22 14.77 -8.02
N TYR A 37 1.36 14.08 -8.77
CA TYR A 37 0.09 14.65 -9.21
C TYR A 37 -0.80 15.07 -8.03
N VAL A 38 -0.99 14.17 -7.06
CA VAL A 38 -1.80 14.46 -5.85
C VAL A 38 -1.23 15.64 -5.07
N TYR A 39 0.09 15.72 -4.91
CA TYR A 39 0.73 16.83 -4.21
C TYR A 39 0.56 18.15 -4.98
N ASN A 40 0.86 18.18 -6.28
CA ASN A 40 0.85 19.41 -7.07
C ASN A 40 -0.57 19.96 -7.27
N GLU A 41 -1.55 19.09 -7.53
CA GLU A 41 -2.92 19.51 -7.85
C GLU A 41 -3.80 19.66 -6.62
N LEU A 42 -3.59 18.84 -5.58
CA LEU A 42 -4.48 18.79 -4.41
C LEU A 42 -3.80 19.31 -3.14
N ASN A 43 -2.48 19.52 -3.15
CA ASN A 43 -1.66 19.90 -1.98
C ASN A 43 -1.89 18.95 -0.79
N VAL A 44 -1.81 17.64 -1.06
CA VAL A 44 -2.01 16.55 -0.10
C VAL A 44 -0.92 15.51 -0.25
N GLU A 45 -0.53 14.91 0.88
CA GLU A 45 0.31 13.71 0.94
C GLU A 45 -0.50 12.56 1.56
N ALA A 46 -0.61 11.44 0.84
CA ALA A 46 -1.30 10.26 1.35
C ALA A 46 -0.58 9.68 2.58
N GLN A 47 -1.34 9.18 3.56
CA GLN A 47 -0.80 8.68 4.84
C GLN A 47 -0.98 7.16 5.03
N VAL A 48 -1.82 6.54 4.20
CA VAL A 48 -2.18 5.12 4.29
C VAL A 48 -2.15 4.53 2.89
N MET A 49 -1.51 3.36 2.74
CA MET A 49 -1.59 2.55 1.53
C MET A 49 -2.88 1.73 1.53
N TRP A 50 -3.60 1.72 0.41
CA TRP A 50 -4.78 0.90 0.18
C TRP A 50 -4.60 0.01 -1.05
N SER A 51 -4.60 -1.32 -0.83
CA SER A 51 -4.43 -2.34 -1.88
C SER A 51 -5.43 -3.49 -1.66
N ASN A 52 -6.69 -3.30 -2.06
CA ASN A 52 -7.74 -4.28 -1.77
C ASN A 52 -8.00 -5.30 -2.90
N ASP A 53 -7.49 -5.05 -4.11
CA ASP A 53 -7.87 -5.80 -5.31
C ASP A 53 -6.75 -6.53 -6.09
N PRO A 54 -5.44 -6.34 -5.84
CA PRO A 54 -4.41 -7.21 -6.42
C PRO A 54 -4.58 -8.67 -6.01
N PHE A 55 -4.30 -9.60 -6.93
CA PHE A 55 -4.50 -11.03 -6.69
C PHE A 55 -3.29 -11.66 -5.99
N GLY A 56 -3.23 -11.45 -4.68
CA GLY A 56 -2.08 -11.82 -3.86
C GLY A 56 -1.19 -10.61 -3.60
N HIS A 57 -0.40 -10.70 -2.53
CA HIS A 57 0.41 -9.58 -2.06
C HIS A 57 1.81 -10.04 -1.66
N GLY A 58 2.79 -9.16 -1.83
CA GLY A 58 4.18 -9.40 -1.48
C GLY A 58 4.75 -8.27 -0.62
N PRO A 59 5.94 -8.46 0.00
CA PRO A 59 6.54 -7.43 0.84
C PRO A 59 7.11 -6.25 0.03
N SER A 60 7.17 -6.35 -1.31
CA SER A 60 7.79 -5.34 -2.18
C SER A 60 7.01 -4.02 -2.24
N VAL A 61 5.70 -4.06 -2.50
CA VAL A 61 4.88 -2.84 -2.62
C VAL A 61 4.80 -2.09 -1.28
N PRO A 62 4.45 -2.74 -0.15
CA PRO A 62 4.48 -2.08 1.15
C PRO A 62 5.84 -1.44 1.48
N TYR A 63 6.95 -2.08 1.10
CA TYR A 63 8.29 -1.53 1.30
C TYR A 63 8.55 -0.26 0.50
N LEU A 64 8.14 -0.24 -0.77
CA LEU A 64 8.24 0.98 -1.58
C LEU A 64 7.45 2.13 -0.95
N PHE A 65 6.24 1.86 -0.43
CA PHE A 65 5.46 2.86 0.29
C PHE A 65 6.14 3.38 1.57
N THR A 66 6.92 2.56 2.28
CA THR A 66 7.72 3.09 3.42
C THR A 66 8.77 4.12 2.99
N LYS A 67 9.22 4.10 1.72
CA LYS A 67 10.16 5.08 1.17
C LYS A 67 9.51 6.41 0.81
N THR A 68 8.17 6.45 0.76
CA THR A 68 7.39 7.68 0.54
C THR A 68 6.84 8.27 1.84
N GLY A 69 7.22 7.71 3.00
CA GLY A 69 6.75 8.15 4.32
C GLY A 69 5.49 7.44 4.81
N ILE A 70 4.88 6.56 3.99
CA ILE A 70 3.67 5.81 4.34
C ILE A 70 4.04 4.53 5.10
N ASN A 71 3.70 4.48 6.38
CA ASN A 71 4.06 3.37 7.29
C ASN A 71 2.89 2.48 7.71
N ARG A 72 1.70 2.70 7.12
CA ARG A 72 0.49 1.93 7.41
C ARG A 72 -0.22 1.61 6.10
N GLY A 73 -0.83 0.44 6.04
CA GLY A 73 -1.58 0.04 4.87
C GLY A 73 -2.58 -1.07 5.13
N VAL A 74 -3.48 -1.24 4.17
CA VAL A 74 -4.51 -2.27 4.16
C VAL A 74 -4.37 -3.10 2.89
N ILE A 75 -4.29 -4.42 3.08
CA ILE A 75 -4.39 -5.42 2.01
C ILE A 75 -5.65 -6.28 2.23
N ASN A 76 -6.09 -7.03 1.22
CA ASN A 76 -7.31 -7.82 1.36
C ASN A 76 -7.25 -9.24 0.76
N ARG A 77 -6.79 -9.39 -0.48
CA ARG A 77 -6.87 -10.66 -1.22
C ARG A 77 -5.71 -11.59 -0.84
N ILE A 78 -5.84 -12.19 0.33
CA ILE A 78 -4.98 -13.27 0.82
C ILE A 78 -5.72 -14.61 0.75
N HIS A 79 -4.97 -15.72 0.80
CA HIS A 79 -5.56 -17.07 0.83
C HIS A 79 -6.59 -17.21 1.96
N ASN A 80 -7.74 -17.82 1.69
CA ASN A 80 -8.86 -17.88 2.63
C ASN A 80 -8.47 -18.53 3.96
N ASP A 81 -7.78 -19.66 3.91
CA ASP A 81 -7.36 -20.38 5.12
C ASP A 81 -6.36 -19.57 5.94
N LEU A 82 -5.49 -18.78 5.28
CA LEU A 82 -4.60 -17.85 5.96
C LEU A 82 -5.40 -16.72 6.64
N LYS A 83 -6.43 -16.20 5.98
CA LYS A 83 -7.31 -15.17 6.55
C LYS A 83 -8.04 -15.67 7.79
N ILE A 84 -8.56 -16.90 7.75
CA ILE A 84 -9.20 -17.56 8.90
C ILE A 84 -8.18 -17.78 10.02
N PHE A 85 -7.00 -18.32 9.69
CA PHE A 85 -5.93 -18.54 10.65
C PHE A 85 -5.54 -17.24 11.37
N LEU A 86 -5.22 -16.18 10.62
CA LEU A 86 -4.83 -14.88 11.21
C LEU A 86 -5.96 -14.26 12.04
N ARG A 87 -7.22 -14.40 11.60
CA ARG A 87 -8.38 -13.93 12.37
C ARG A 87 -8.48 -14.65 13.72
N ASN A 88 -8.37 -15.97 13.73
CA ASN A 88 -8.47 -16.78 14.95
C ASN A 88 -7.34 -16.51 15.95
N HIS A 89 -6.20 -16.02 15.47
CA HIS A 89 -5.04 -15.68 16.31
C HIS A 89 -4.93 -14.18 16.60
N GLY A 90 -5.89 -13.34 16.19
CA GLY A 90 -5.81 -11.89 16.36
C GLY A 90 -4.65 -11.23 15.60
N ALA A 91 -4.12 -11.89 14.58
CA ALA A 91 -2.89 -11.52 13.86
C ALA A 91 -3.18 -10.88 12.48
N LEU A 92 -4.40 -10.38 12.25
CA LEU A 92 -4.74 -9.66 11.01
C LEU A 92 -3.98 -8.33 10.87
N SER A 93 -3.59 -7.74 12.00
CA SER A 93 -2.70 -6.59 12.05
C SER A 93 -1.30 -7.05 12.43
N PHE A 94 -0.32 -6.72 11.59
CA PHE A 94 1.06 -7.13 11.79
C PHE A 94 2.03 -6.09 11.22
N HIS A 95 3.27 -6.11 11.71
CA HIS A 95 4.37 -5.34 11.12
C HIS A 95 4.98 -6.12 9.97
N TRP A 96 4.74 -5.67 8.74
CA TRP A 96 5.27 -6.33 7.56
C TRP A 96 6.69 -5.82 7.24
N ARG A 97 7.68 -6.70 7.37
CA ARG A 97 9.10 -6.39 7.16
C ARG A 97 9.69 -7.16 5.98
N GLN A 98 10.80 -6.65 5.45
CA GLN A 98 11.60 -7.36 4.45
C GLN A 98 12.33 -8.55 5.05
N PHE A 99 12.56 -9.57 4.24
CA PHE A 99 13.32 -10.77 4.66
C PHE A 99 14.76 -10.45 5.06
N PHE A 100 15.36 -9.39 4.51
CA PHE A 100 16.70 -8.90 4.84
C PHE A 100 16.70 -7.83 5.94
N GLY A 101 15.54 -7.50 6.54
CA GLY A 101 15.46 -6.53 7.63
C GLY A 101 16.07 -7.09 8.92
N LYS A 102 16.86 -6.27 9.63
CA LYS A 102 17.40 -6.62 10.96
C LYS A 102 16.28 -6.62 12.02
N PHE A 103 16.46 -7.44 13.05
CA PHE A 103 15.59 -7.51 14.24
C PHE A 103 15.92 -6.37 15.21
#